data_AF-A0A1I4GGH8-F1
#
_entry.id   AF-A0A1I4GGH8-F1
#
_cell.length_a   1.000
_cell.length_b   1.000
_cell.length_c   1.000
_cell.angle_alpha   90.00
_cell.angle_beta   90.00
_cell.angle_gamma   90.00
#
_symmetry.space_group_name_H-M   'P 1'
#
loop_
_entity.id
_entity.type
_entity.pdbx_description
1 polymer ?
#
loop_
_entity_poly.entity_id
_entity_poly.type
_entity_poly.pdbx_seq_one_letter_code
_entity_poly.pdbx_strand_id
1 'polypeptide(L)'
;MLSLLSRMEVNCEDCAGCCLDWRPLVSEATERPAAFDRERRGRRPSLDDTYNLVPLARDEVRDFLDAGYGDVMIPRLWEADEGDDSVTVDGYDLVAIADRPVFFVGLRKPPKPVAPFGVDSHWLDTCVFLDPDTLRCRIHGSPLYPRTCSDYPGQNLTLDRETECERVEAEFDGERLLDDTPPETVGLALGPQALGAKLFVYPDPDDLTGVVDRLVRRDLTPADRAQFVGAAVGSSPGTTTVDEMRAEEARETALAADSWAGQAIEAWEEVAGAVGSTVDGDAVSGATVEVARGAPKTGE
;
A
#
# COMPACT_ATOMS: atom_id res chain seq x y z
N MET A 1 -22.30 -23.46 -19.12
CA MET A 1 -21.45 -22.37 -19.63
C MET A 1 -21.92 -21.09 -18.95
N LEU A 2 -20.99 -20.36 -18.34
CA LEU A 2 -21.11 -19.47 -17.17
C LEU A 2 -21.32 -20.22 -15.84
N SER A 3 -20.23 -20.78 -15.31
CA SER A 3 -20.09 -21.02 -13.88
C SER A 3 -19.89 -19.66 -13.22
N LEU A 4 -20.76 -19.33 -12.27
CA LEU A 4 -20.59 -18.21 -11.36
C LEU A 4 -19.28 -18.43 -10.60
N LEU A 5 -18.31 -17.54 -10.80
CA LEU A 5 -17.23 -17.33 -9.84
C LEU A 5 -17.93 -16.84 -8.56
N SER A 6 -18.04 -17.70 -7.55
CA SER A 6 -18.48 -17.27 -6.22
C SER A 6 -17.42 -16.32 -5.69
N ARG A 7 -17.63 -15.02 -5.86
CA ARG A 7 -16.83 -14.00 -5.17
C ARG A 7 -17.20 -14.10 -3.70
N MET A 8 -16.19 -14.23 -2.84
CA MET A 8 -16.40 -14.07 -1.40
C MET A 8 -16.98 -12.68 -1.16
N GLU A 9 -18.11 -12.61 -0.47
CA GLU A 9 -18.67 -11.34 0.00
C GLU A 9 -17.99 -10.98 1.31
N VAL A 10 -16.99 -10.10 1.28
CA VAL A 10 -16.54 -9.43 2.49
C VAL A 10 -17.26 -8.10 2.65
N ASN A 11 -17.90 -7.92 3.80
CA ASN A 11 -18.49 -6.63 4.16
C ASN A 11 -17.37 -5.67 4.57
N CYS A 12 -16.68 -5.11 3.57
CA CYS A 12 -15.95 -3.86 3.70
C CYS A 12 -16.91 -2.65 3.67
N GLU A 13 -18.23 -2.88 3.64
CA GLU A 13 -19.21 -1.82 3.81
C GLU A 13 -18.98 -1.17 5.19
N ASP A 14 -18.53 0.08 5.15
CA ASP A 14 -18.10 0.88 6.31
C ASP A 14 -16.88 0.29 7.06
N CYS A 15 -16.02 -0.48 6.37
CA CYS A 15 -14.79 -1.04 6.93
C CYS A 15 -13.56 -0.83 6.02
N ALA A 16 -12.50 -0.34 6.66
CA ALA A 16 -11.22 -0.01 6.06
C ALA A 16 -10.06 -0.80 6.67
N GLY A 17 -10.32 -2.03 7.18
CA GLY A 17 -9.38 -2.87 7.93
C GLY A 17 -7.96 -2.93 7.35
N CYS A 18 -7.82 -3.28 6.07
CA CYS A 18 -6.50 -3.32 5.42
C CYS A 18 -5.98 -1.95 4.95
N CYS A 19 -6.85 -0.94 4.90
CA CYS A 19 -6.54 0.40 4.39
C CYS A 19 -5.97 1.36 5.46
N LEU A 20 -6.33 1.18 6.74
CA LEU A 20 -5.90 2.03 7.85
C LEU A 20 -4.68 1.49 8.58
N ASP A 21 -3.86 2.38 9.15
CA ASP A 21 -2.91 2.04 10.20
C ASP A 21 -3.58 2.04 11.58
N TRP A 22 -3.78 0.86 12.14
CA TRP A 22 -4.44 0.67 13.44
C TRP A 22 -3.52 0.89 14.63
N ARG A 23 -2.20 0.89 14.43
CA ARG A 23 -1.21 0.93 15.52
C ARG A 23 -1.43 2.09 16.49
N PRO A 24 -1.77 3.33 16.04
CA PRO A 24 -2.00 4.44 16.97
C PRO A 24 -3.23 4.28 17.86
N LEU A 25 -4.25 3.54 17.40
CA LEU A 25 -5.48 3.33 18.18
C LEU A 25 -5.33 2.22 19.23
N VAL A 26 -4.34 1.34 19.06
CA VAL A 26 -4.16 0.15 19.91
C VAL A 26 -3.02 0.29 20.92
N SER A 27 -2.20 1.36 20.85
CA SER A 27 -1.05 1.50 21.74
C SER A 27 -1.41 2.05 23.13
N GLU A 28 -1.05 1.29 24.17
CA GLU A 28 -1.18 1.48 25.64
C GLU A 28 -2.50 1.07 26.32
N ALA A 29 -3.65 1.12 25.66
CA ALA A 29 -4.94 0.81 26.30
C ALA A 29 -5.46 -0.63 26.09
N THR A 30 -4.82 -1.42 25.23
CA THR A 30 -5.35 -2.72 24.74
C THR A 30 -4.57 -3.92 25.29
N GLU A 31 -5.22 -5.09 25.31
CA GLU A 31 -4.62 -6.33 25.81
C GLU A 31 -3.62 -6.95 24.82
N ARG A 32 -3.63 -6.53 23.53
CA ARG A 32 -2.78 -7.11 22.47
C ARG A 32 -2.14 -6.09 21.50
N PRO A 33 -1.42 -5.04 21.95
CA PRO A 33 -0.80 -4.04 21.07
C PRO A 33 0.12 -4.65 20.02
N ALA A 34 0.79 -5.74 20.39
CA ALA A 34 1.71 -6.44 19.53
C ALA A 34 1.00 -6.98 18.26
N ALA A 35 -0.28 -7.39 18.32
CA ALA A 35 -1.01 -8.00 17.20
C ALA A 35 -0.99 -7.15 15.91
N PHE A 36 -0.87 -5.83 16.04
CA PHE A 36 -0.89 -4.87 14.93
C PHE A 36 0.50 -4.44 14.45
N ASP A 37 1.60 -5.03 14.96
CA ASP A 37 2.96 -4.65 14.57
C ASP A 37 3.56 -5.55 13.48
N ARG A 38 2.71 -6.07 12.58
CA ARG A 38 3.09 -7.07 11.55
C ARG A 38 4.26 -6.64 10.66
N GLU A 39 4.28 -5.39 10.22
CA GLU A 39 5.31 -4.93 9.27
C GLU A 39 6.70 -4.82 9.91
N ARG A 40 6.75 -4.75 11.25
CA ARG A 40 7.98 -4.86 12.05
C ARG A 40 8.24 -6.30 12.52
N ARG A 41 7.35 -7.25 12.19
CA ARG A 41 7.46 -8.67 12.52
C ARG A 41 7.80 -9.48 11.28
N GLY A 42 8.97 -10.09 11.30
CA GLY A 42 9.42 -10.97 10.23
C GLY A 42 10.94 -10.97 10.18
N ARG A 43 11.51 -11.80 9.30
CA ARG A 43 12.96 -11.82 9.08
C ARG A 43 13.47 -10.56 8.37
N ARG A 44 12.61 -9.82 7.68
CA ARG A 44 12.99 -8.69 6.84
C ARG A 44 12.08 -7.50 7.16
N PRO A 45 12.49 -6.59 8.06
CA PRO A 45 11.70 -5.41 8.37
C PRO A 45 11.67 -4.47 7.17
N SER A 46 10.49 -3.88 6.89
CA SER A 46 10.37 -2.85 5.85
C SER A 46 10.95 -1.52 6.33
N LEU A 47 11.72 -0.84 5.47
CA LEU A 47 12.35 0.43 5.81
C LEU A 47 11.37 1.61 5.88
N ASP A 48 10.25 1.54 5.15
CA ASP A 48 9.23 2.60 5.13
C ASP A 48 8.27 2.55 6.34
N ASP A 49 8.20 1.41 7.03
CA ASP A 49 7.33 1.15 8.17
C ASP A 49 5.83 1.44 7.92
N THR A 50 5.39 1.47 6.66
CA THR A 50 3.99 1.67 6.26
C THR A 50 3.17 0.45 6.65
N TYR A 51 2.14 0.63 7.47
CA TYR A 51 1.29 -0.47 7.86
C TYR A 51 0.47 -0.99 6.66
N ASN A 52 0.49 -2.31 6.39
CA ASN A 52 -0.30 -2.95 5.34
C ASN A 52 -0.23 -2.23 3.98
N LEU A 53 0.98 -1.98 3.48
CA LEU A 53 1.16 -1.43 2.14
C LEU A 53 0.45 -2.34 1.12
N VAL A 54 -0.28 -1.75 0.18
CA VAL A 54 -0.96 -2.49 -0.90
C VAL A 54 0.02 -2.67 -2.05
N PRO A 55 0.62 -3.86 -2.26
CA PRO A 55 1.56 -4.07 -3.35
C PRO A 55 0.84 -4.18 -4.69
N LEU A 56 1.37 -3.50 -5.69
CA LEU A 56 0.94 -3.54 -7.08
C LEU A 56 1.84 -4.48 -7.88
N ALA A 57 1.26 -5.32 -8.71
CA ALA A 57 2.03 -6.04 -9.72
C ALA A 57 2.36 -5.11 -10.91
N ARG A 58 3.28 -5.53 -11.75
CA ARG A 58 3.86 -4.72 -12.83
C ARG A 58 2.82 -4.15 -13.79
N ASP A 59 1.86 -4.96 -14.20
CA ASP A 59 0.75 -4.53 -15.06
C ASP A 59 -0.16 -3.54 -14.34
N GLU A 60 -0.43 -3.72 -13.04
CA GLU A 60 -1.15 -2.70 -12.26
C GLU A 60 -0.36 -1.39 -12.17
N VAL A 61 0.96 -1.42 -11.92
CA VAL A 61 1.81 -0.22 -11.95
C VAL A 61 1.69 0.51 -13.30
N ARG A 62 1.64 -0.24 -14.41
CA ARG A 62 1.44 0.32 -15.75
C ARG A 62 0.04 0.90 -15.91
N ASP A 63 -0.99 0.20 -15.48
CA ASP A 63 -2.37 0.66 -15.59
C ASP A 63 -2.61 1.94 -14.77
N PHE A 64 -2.03 2.04 -13.56
CA PHE A 64 -2.04 3.26 -12.76
C PHE A 64 -1.31 4.40 -13.47
N LEU A 65 -0.15 4.13 -14.06
CA LEU A 65 0.64 5.13 -14.79
C LEU A 65 -0.10 5.63 -16.04
N ASP A 66 -0.65 4.72 -16.86
CA ASP A 66 -1.40 5.03 -18.07
C ASP A 66 -2.69 5.82 -17.75
N ALA A 67 -3.25 5.62 -16.55
CA ALA A 67 -4.38 6.39 -16.03
C ALA A 67 -3.99 7.72 -15.37
N GLY A 68 -2.69 8.07 -15.32
CA GLY A 68 -2.19 9.34 -14.80
C GLY A 68 -1.97 9.38 -13.28
N TYR A 69 -1.93 8.23 -12.59
CA TYR A 69 -1.76 8.12 -11.14
C TYR A 69 -0.33 7.72 -10.75
N GLY A 70 0.69 8.24 -11.45
CA GLY A 70 2.10 7.97 -11.11
C GLY A 70 2.48 8.44 -9.69
N ASP A 71 1.86 9.51 -9.24
CA ASP A 71 2.10 10.27 -8.00
C ASP A 71 1.55 9.61 -6.72
N VAL A 72 0.69 8.60 -6.86
CA VAL A 72 0.12 7.85 -5.72
C VAL A 72 0.93 6.61 -5.35
N MET A 73 1.92 6.23 -6.15
CA MET A 73 2.72 5.03 -5.96
C MET A 73 3.97 5.30 -5.13
N ILE A 74 4.37 4.35 -4.29
CA ILE A 74 5.52 4.46 -3.39
C ILE A 74 6.33 3.15 -3.36
N PRO A 75 7.68 3.21 -3.29
CA PRO A 75 8.49 2.01 -3.13
C PRO A 75 8.45 1.48 -1.69
N ARG A 76 8.75 0.18 -1.57
CA ARG A 76 9.12 -0.46 -0.31
C ARG A 76 10.40 -1.27 -0.52
N LEU A 77 11.36 -1.07 0.39
CA LEU A 77 12.57 -1.86 0.51
C LEU A 77 12.65 -2.50 1.90
N TRP A 78 13.51 -3.50 2.05
CA TRP A 78 13.71 -4.23 3.30
C TRP A 78 15.18 -4.27 3.68
N GLU A 79 15.41 -4.24 4.99
CA GLU A 79 16.71 -4.53 5.56
C GLU A 79 17.01 -6.02 5.44
N ALA A 80 18.27 -6.34 5.13
CA ALA A 80 18.78 -7.70 5.05
C ALA A 80 19.05 -8.26 6.46
N ASP A 81 18.84 -9.57 6.62
CA ASP A 81 19.18 -10.31 7.85
C ASP A 81 20.33 -11.30 7.57
N GLU A 82 20.82 -11.97 8.61
CA GLU A 82 21.87 -12.97 8.50
C GLU A 82 21.52 -14.05 7.47
N GLY A 83 22.36 -14.17 6.45
CA GLY A 83 22.23 -15.15 5.37
C GLY A 83 21.49 -14.66 4.13
N ASP A 84 21.04 -13.41 4.09
CA ASP A 84 20.58 -12.77 2.87
C ASP A 84 21.77 -12.23 2.05
N ASP A 85 21.63 -12.26 0.72
CA ASP A 85 22.47 -11.42 -0.15
C ASP A 85 22.05 -9.96 0.06
N SER A 86 23.02 -9.06 0.17
CA SER A 86 22.75 -7.66 0.48
C SER A 86 23.65 -6.67 -0.25
N VAL A 87 23.18 -5.44 -0.35
CA VAL A 87 23.95 -4.28 -0.82
C VAL A 87 23.72 -3.10 0.13
N THR A 88 24.81 -2.45 0.54
CA THR A 88 24.73 -1.31 1.44
C THR A 88 24.48 -0.02 0.66
N VAL A 89 23.41 0.70 0.99
CA VAL A 89 23.10 2.03 0.44
C VAL A 89 22.73 2.95 1.60
N ASP A 90 23.30 4.16 1.64
CA ASP A 90 23.09 5.14 2.73
C ASP A 90 23.35 4.59 4.15
N GLY A 91 24.16 3.54 4.28
CA GLY A 91 24.43 2.87 5.56
C GLY A 91 23.39 1.85 5.99
N TYR A 92 22.42 1.51 5.13
CA TYR A 92 21.44 0.44 5.33
C TYR A 92 21.80 -0.76 4.45
N ASP A 93 21.83 -1.96 5.04
CA ASP A 93 22.05 -3.20 4.29
C ASP A 93 20.73 -3.67 3.69
N LEU A 94 20.57 -3.48 2.38
CA LEU A 94 19.34 -3.80 1.65
C LEU A 94 19.36 -5.23 1.14
N VAL A 95 18.23 -5.93 1.23
CA VAL A 95 18.05 -7.24 0.58
C VAL A 95 18.31 -7.10 -0.92
N ALA A 96 19.14 -7.98 -1.48
CA ALA A 96 19.59 -7.90 -2.86
C ALA A 96 19.40 -9.23 -3.62
N ILE A 97 19.30 -9.13 -4.94
CA ILE A 97 19.44 -10.27 -5.86
C ILE A 97 20.47 -9.88 -6.91
N ALA A 98 21.59 -10.62 -6.96
CA ALA A 98 22.73 -10.30 -7.83
C ALA A 98 23.17 -8.83 -7.67
N ASP A 99 23.56 -8.50 -6.43
CA ASP A 99 24.08 -7.20 -5.99
C ASP A 99 23.17 -5.99 -6.24
N ARG A 100 21.87 -6.23 -6.44
CA ARG A 100 20.90 -5.20 -6.77
C ARG A 100 19.72 -5.19 -5.79
N PRO A 101 19.32 -4.00 -5.26
CA PRO A 101 18.28 -3.89 -4.25
C PRO A 101 16.94 -4.44 -4.72
N VAL A 102 16.25 -5.15 -3.84
CA VAL A 102 14.91 -5.67 -4.07
C VAL A 102 13.85 -4.71 -3.55
N PHE A 103 12.77 -4.50 -4.30
CA PHE A 103 11.68 -3.60 -3.90
C PHE A 103 10.29 -4.03 -4.35
N PHE A 104 9.26 -3.49 -3.69
CA PHE A 104 7.87 -3.43 -4.17
C PHE A 104 7.49 -2.01 -4.56
N VAL A 105 6.47 -1.89 -5.41
CA VAL A 105 5.69 -0.66 -5.56
C VAL A 105 4.32 -0.88 -4.93
N GLY A 106 3.87 0.06 -4.12
CA GLY A 106 2.55 0.04 -3.52
C GLY A 106 1.87 1.40 -3.55
N LEU A 107 0.74 1.51 -2.86
CA LEU A 107 -0.05 2.75 -2.78
C LEU A 107 0.29 3.57 -1.53
N ARG A 108 0.44 4.88 -1.70
CA ARG A 108 0.68 5.83 -0.60
C ARG A 108 -0.46 5.81 0.41
N LYS A 109 -0.11 6.10 1.67
CA LYS A 109 -1.02 6.20 2.81
C LYS A 109 -0.91 7.55 3.53
N PRO A 110 -1.49 8.65 2.99
CA PRO A 110 -1.51 9.92 3.72
C PRO A 110 -2.33 9.82 5.01
N PRO A 111 -2.05 10.68 6.00
CA PRO A 111 -2.91 10.81 7.18
C PRO A 111 -4.27 11.38 6.79
N LYS A 112 -5.37 10.72 7.19
CA LYS A 112 -6.75 11.17 6.95
C LYS A 112 -7.57 11.15 8.24
N PRO A 113 -8.61 12.01 8.38
CA PRO A 113 -9.45 12.07 9.57
C PRO A 113 -10.53 11.00 9.48
N VAL A 114 -10.25 9.81 10.01
CA VAL A 114 -11.14 8.64 9.93
C VAL A 114 -11.73 8.28 11.29
N ALA A 115 -12.98 7.83 11.29
CA ALA A 115 -13.70 7.39 12.49
C ALA A 115 -14.13 5.90 12.40
N PRO A 116 -13.17 4.96 12.42
CA PRO A 116 -13.48 3.54 12.30
C PRO A 116 -14.17 2.98 13.56
N PHE A 117 -15.00 1.95 13.40
CA PHE A 117 -15.61 1.19 14.52
C PHE A 117 -16.28 2.04 15.62
N GLY A 118 -16.85 3.20 15.26
CA GLY A 118 -17.57 4.06 16.20
C GLY A 118 -16.67 4.79 17.20
N VAL A 119 -15.34 4.78 17.01
CA VAL A 119 -14.44 5.69 17.73
C VAL A 119 -14.54 7.10 17.16
N ASP A 120 -14.12 8.09 17.96
CA ASP A 120 -14.00 9.46 17.48
C ASP A 120 -13.03 9.55 16.30
N SER A 121 -13.13 10.61 15.50
CA SER A 121 -12.24 10.79 14.34
C SER A 121 -10.79 10.99 14.79
N HIS A 122 -9.87 10.27 14.16
CA HIS A 122 -8.42 10.36 14.39
C HIS A 122 -7.68 10.55 13.08
N TRP A 123 -6.52 11.22 13.14
CA TRP A 123 -5.59 11.28 12.01
C TRP A 123 -4.85 9.95 11.90
N LEU A 124 -5.17 9.14 10.89
CA LEU A 124 -4.50 7.84 10.66
C LEU A 124 -3.94 7.74 9.25
N ASP A 125 -2.77 7.14 9.11
CA ASP A 125 -2.20 6.77 7.81
C ASP A 125 -3.16 5.81 7.09
N THR A 126 -3.67 6.26 5.95
CA THR A 126 -4.83 5.67 5.29
C THR A 126 -4.57 5.56 3.80
N CYS A 127 -4.87 4.40 3.20
CA CYS A 127 -4.80 4.21 1.74
C CYS A 127 -5.37 5.43 0.99
N VAL A 128 -4.60 5.97 0.04
CA VAL A 128 -4.95 7.16 -0.74
C VAL A 128 -6.36 7.13 -1.34
N PHE A 129 -6.87 5.95 -1.72
CA PHE A 129 -8.20 5.81 -2.32
C PHE A 129 -9.34 5.52 -1.34
N LEU A 130 -9.06 5.41 -0.03
CA LEU A 130 -10.12 5.28 0.96
C LEU A 130 -10.79 6.64 1.17
N ASP A 131 -12.11 6.69 1.00
CA ASP A 131 -12.91 7.84 1.39
C ASP A 131 -12.96 7.93 2.93
N PRO A 132 -12.45 9.01 3.56
CA PRO A 132 -12.42 9.09 5.02
C PRO A 132 -13.81 9.23 5.64
N ASP A 133 -14.80 9.73 4.87
CA ASP A 133 -16.14 10.00 5.37
C ASP A 133 -17.00 8.73 5.42
N THR A 134 -16.79 7.79 4.49
CA THR A 134 -17.60 6.56 4.36
C THR A 134 -16.83 5.28 4.63
N LEU A 135 -15.50 5.37 4.71
CA LEU A 135 -14.58 4.22 4.80
C LEU A 135 -14.70 3.24 3.61
N ARG A 136 -15.15 3.73 2.45
CA ARG A 136 -15.25 2.94 1.21
C ARG A 136 -14.15 3.33 0.23
N CYS A 137 -13.69 2.36 -0.57
CA CYS A 137 -12.67 2.62 -1.58
C CYS A 137 -13.30 3.33 -2.80
N ARG A 138 -12.78 4.51 -3.17
CA ARG A 138 -13.24 5.32 -4.31
C ARG A 138 -13.08 4.67 -5.66
N ILE A 139 -12.12 3.75 -5.78
CA ILE A 139 -11.83 3.02 -7.02
C ILE A 139 -12.39 1.60 -7.00
N HIS A 140 -13.22 1.25 -6.00
CA HIS A 140 -13.86 -0.06 -5.92
C HIS A 140 -14.71 -0.33 -7.18
N GLY A 141 -14.54 -1.52 -7.77
CA GLY A 141 -15.21 -1.91 -9.00
C GLY A 141 -14.65 -1.25 -10.27
N SER A 142 -13.68 -0.34 -10.16
CA SER A 142 -12.96 0.18 -11.32
C SER A 142 -11.92 -0.82 -11.82
N PRO A 143 -11.46 -0.71 -13.08
CA PRO A 143 -10.34 -1.50 -13.60
C PRO A 143 -9.02 -1.31 -12.83
N LEU A 144 -8.85 -0.17 -12.13
CA LEU A 144 -7.68 0.14 -11.32
C LEU A 144 -7.75 -0.45 -9.91
N TYR A 145 -8.85 -1.11 -9.53
CA TYR A 145 -8.97 -1.71 -8.21
C TYR A 145 -7.92 -2.83 -8.03
N PRO A 146 -6.96 -2.70 -7.09
CA PRO A 146 -5.84 -3.64 -7.03
C PRO A 146 -6.30 -5.07 -6.75
N ARG A 147 -5.67 -6.04 -7.41
CA ARG A 147 -5.94 -7.47 -7.23
C ARG A 147 -5.70 -7.94 -5.80
N THR A 148 -4.66 -7.42 -5.15
CA THR A 148 -4.41 -7.73 -3.73
C THR A 148 -5.62 -7.32 -2.86
N CYS A 149 -6.33 -6.23 -3.22
CA CYS A 149 -7.54 -5.81 -2.52
C CYS A 149 -8.74 -6.67 -2.89
N SER A 150 -8.92 -7.04 -4.16
CA SER A 150 -10.04 -7.89 -4.59
C SER A 150 -9.94 -9.33 -4.11
N ASP A 151 -8.72 -9.84 -3.95
CA ASP A 151 -8.46 -11.22 -3.50
C ASP A 151 -8.48 -11.34 -1.96
N TYR A 152 -8.49 -10.23 -1.24
CA TYR A 152 -8.52 -10.23 0.22
C TYR A 152 -9.92 -10.59 0.73
N PRO A 153 -10.06 -11.43 1.77
CA PRO A 153 -9.02 -12.09 2.58
C PRO A 153 -8.64 -13.50 2.08
N GLY A 154 -9.04 -13.89 0.86
CA GLY A 154 -8.87 -15.24 0.32
C GLY A 154 -7.44 -15.80 0.39
N GLN A 155 -6.40 -14.95 0.23
CA GLN A 155 -4.99 -15.35 0.40
C GLN A 155 -4.67 -15.81 1.82
N ASN A 156 -5.14 -15.08 2.82
CA ASN A 156 -4.94 -15.39 4.22
C ASN A 156 -5.63 -16.71 4.58
N LEU A 157 -6.88 -16.86 4.18
CA LEU A 157 -7.67 -18.07 4.43
C LEU A 157 -7.04 -19.30 3.75
N THR A 158 -6.58 -19.16 2.50
CA THR A 158 -5.89 -20.25 1.77
C THR A 158 -4.63 -20.71 2.48
N LEU A 159 -3.93 -19.80 3.17
CA LEU A 159 -2.68 -20.08 3.86
C LEU A 159 -2.89 -20.41 5.35
N ASP A 160 -4.14 -20.50 5.81
CA ASP A 160 -4.51 -20.68 7.23
C ASP A 160 -3.81 -19.64 8.13
N ARG A 161 -3.95 -18.36 7.74
CA ARG A 161 -3.36 -17.21 8.43
C ARG A 161 -4.43 -16.22 8.87
N GLU A 162 -4.29 -15.71 10.09
CA GLU A 162 -5.12 -14.65 10.63
C GLU A 162 -5.12 -13.41 9.71
N THR A 163 -6.31 -12.95 9.38
CA THR A 163 -6.64 -11.77 8.58
C THR A 163 -6.59 -10.49 9.41
N GLU A 164 -6.45 -9.33 8.76
CA GLU A 164 -6.64 -8.05 9.45
C GLU A 164 -8.05 -7.88 10.02
N CYS A 165 -9.09 -8.32 9.31
CA CYS A 165 -10.47 -8.29 9.80
C CYS A 165 -10.59 -9.02 11.15
N GLU A 166 -10.06 -10.25 11.25
CA GLU A 166 -10.05 -11.01 12.52
C GLU A 166 -9.35 -10.27 13.65
N ARG A 167 -8.21 -9.63 13.37
CA ARG A 167 -7.47 -8.88 14.39
C ARG A 167 -8.25 -7.68 14.90
N VAL A 168 -8.79 -6.89 13.98
CA VAL A 168 -9.54 -5.67 14.30
C VAL A 168 -10.86 -6.04 15.00
N GLU A 169 -11.57 -7.05 14.53
CA GLU A 169 -12.81 -7.54 15.14
C GLU A 169 -12.57 -8.06 16.56
N ALA A 170 -11.48 -8.79 16.80
CA ALA A 170 -11.12 -9.26 18.13
C ALA A 170 -10.79 -8.12 19.12
N GLU A 171 -10.50 -6.91 18.62
CA GLU A 171 -10.19 -5.74 19.45
C GLU A 171 -11.41 -4.82 19.66
N PHE A 172 -12.24 -4.66 18.62
CA PHE A 172 -13.35 -3.70 18.61
C PHE A 172 -14.75 -4.36 18.63
N ASP A 173 -14.85 -5.65 18.98
CA ASP A 173 -16.09 -6.44 19.15
C ASP A 173 -17.01 -6.43 17.92
N GLY A 174 -16.45 -6.84 16.77
CA GLY A 174 -17.16 -6.95 15.49
C GLY A 174 -17.38 -8.40 15.03
N GLU A 175 -18.41 -8.64 14.21
CA GLU A 175 -18.69 -9.93 13.55
C GLU A 175 -18.80 -9.70 12.03
N ARG A 176 -17.69 -9.69 11.27
CA ARG A 176 -17.71 -9.34 9.84
C ARG A 176 -16.90 -10.24 8.90
N LEU A 177 -16.30 -11.32 9.39
CA LEU A 177 -15.96 -12.46 8.53
C LEU A 177 -17.23 -13.16 8.05
N LEU A 178 -17.74 -12.77 6.88
CA LEU A 178 -18.94 -13.36 6.31
C LEU A 178 -18.73 -14.75 5.70
N ASP A 179 -17.48 -15.13 5.39
CA ASP A 179 -17.14 -16.48 4.91
C ASP A 179 -15.66 -16.78 5.23
N ASP A 180 -15.41 -17.80 6.06
CA ASP A 180 -14.09 -18.33 6.38
C ASP A 180 -13.60 -19.35 5.36
N THR A 181 -14.40 -19.63 4.33
CA THR A 181 -14.06 -20.55 3.24
C THR A 181 -13.15 -19.84 2.23
N PRO A 182 -11.93 -20.33 1.99
CA PRO A 182 -11.08 -19.81 0.93
C PRO A 182 -11.77 -19.95 -0.44
N PRO A 183 -11.61 -18.99 -1.36
CA PRO A 183 -12.17 -19.12 -2.70
C PRO A 183 -11.41 -20.20 -3.49
N GLU A 184 -12.09 -20.85 -4.44
CA GLU A 184 -11.53 -21.99 -5.20
C GLU A 184 -10.22 -21.65 -5.94
N THR A 185 -10.01 -20.37 -6.28
CA THR A 185 -8.79 -19.87 -6.91
C THR A 185 -8.32 -18.58 -6.26
N VAL A 186 -7.07 -18.58 -5.79
CA VAL A 186 -6.38 -17.39 -5.27
C VAL A 186 -5.03 -17.23 -5.95
N GLY A 187 -4.72 -16.02 -6.41
CA GLY A 187 -3.45 -15.70 -7.05
C GLY A 187 -2.28 -15.62 -6.06
N LEU A 188 -1.71 -16.76 -5.66
CA LEU A 188 -0.51 -16.79 -4.81
C LEU A 188 0.78 -16.69 -5.65
N ALA A 189 1.30 -15.47 -5.80
CA ALA A 189 2.60 -15.23 -6.43
C ALA A 189 3.77 -15.40 -5.43
N LEU A 190 4.01 -16.63 -4.95
CA LEU A 190 4.97 -16.94 -3.88
C LEU A 190 6.30 -17.56 -4.36
N GLY A 191 6.50 -17.73 -5.68
CA GLY A 191 7.70 -18.34 -6.26
C GLY A 191 8.49 -17.40 -7.16
N PRO A 192 9.54 -17.91 -7.85
CA PRO A 192 10.41 -17.12 -8.74
C PRO A 192 9.66 -16.31 -9.81
N GLN A 193 8.46 -16.75 -10.19
CA GLN A 193 7.55 -16.03 -11.10
C GLN A 193 7.12 -14.65 -10.59
N ALA A 194 7.24 -14.37 -9.29
CA ALA A 194 6.96 -13.06 -8.72
C ALA A 194 8.03 -12.02 -9.08
N LEU A 195 9.25 -12.46 -9.41
CA LEU A 195 10.34 -11.59 -9.79
C LEU A 195 10.04 -10.89 -11.13
N GLY A 196 10.21 -9.57 -11.19
CA GLY A 196 9.85 -8.72 -12.32
C GLY A 196 8.33 -8.61 -12.58
N ALA A 197 7.50 -9.28 -11.79
CA ALA A 197 6.04 -9.27 -11.91
C ALA A 197 5.35 -8.59 -10.73
N LYS A 198 5.86 -8.75 -9.51
CA LYS A 198 5.37 -8.09 -8.29
C LYS A 198 6.53 -7.67 -7.38
N LEU A 199 7.60 -8.48 -7.34
CA LEU A 199 8.87 -8.18 -6.70
C LEU A 199 9.87 -7.70 -7.75
N PHE A 200 10.50 -6.55 -7.55
CA PHE A 200 11.38 -5.92 -8.53
C PHE A 200 12.82 -5.85 -8.03
N VAL A 201 13.75 -5.65 -8.96
CA VAL A 201 15.17 -5.44 -8.68
C VAL A 201 15.56 -4.09 -9.28
N TYR A 202 16.11 -3.21 -8.46
CA TYR A 202 16.53 -1.89 -8.91
C TYR A 202 17.84 -2.02 -9.71
N PRO A 203 17.97 -1.39 -10.90
CA PRO A 203 19.10 -1.67 -11.82
C PRO A 203 20.49 -1.37 -11.26
N ASP A 204 20.66 -0.18 -10.67
CA ASP A 204 21.93 0.31 -10.16
C ASP A 204 21.77 0.83 -8.72
N PRO A 205 22.39 0.22 -7.70
CA PRO A 205 22.29 0.70 -6.32
C PRO A 205 22.84 2.11 -6.12
N ASP A 206 23.81 2.57 -6.93
CA ASP A 206 24.45 3.88 -6.73
C ASP A 206 23.46 5.03 -6.96
N ASP A 207 22.47 4.84 -7.85
CA ASP A 207 21.36 5.78 -8.11
C ASP A 207 20.45 5.97 -6.89
N LEU A 208 20.51 5.06 -5.91
CA LEU A 208 19.71 5.14 -4.68
C LEU A 208 20.39 5.96 -3.57
N THR A 209 21.57 6.53 -3.83
CA THR A 209 22.28 7.37 -2.85
C THR A 209 21.42 8.56 -2.39
N GLY A 210 21.23 8.67 -1.08
CA GLY A 210 20.35 9.61 -0.39
C GLY A 210 18.87 9.28 -0.45
N VAL A 211 18.44 8.38 -1.34
CA VAL A 211 17.04 7.99 -1.53
C VAL A 211 16.58 7.06 -0.41
N VAL A 212 17.45 6.14 0.02
CA VAL A 212 17.14 5.17 1.06
C VAL A 212 17.04 5.87 2.42
N ASP A 213 17.93 6.80 2.71
CA ASP A 213 17.81 7.62 3.92
C ASP A 213 16.52 8.46 3.94
N ARG A 214 16.10 9.01 2.78
CA ARG A 214 14.80 9.69 2.65
C ARG A 214 13.61 8.73 2.83
N LEU A 215 13.71 7.50 2.33
CA LEU A 215 12.68 6.46 2.54
C LEU A 215 12.47 6.19 4.03
N VAL A 216 13.55 5.96 4.77
CA VAL A 216 13.51 5.67 6.21
C VAL A 216 12.94 6.86 6.99
N ARG A 217 13.26 8.09 6.58
CA ARG A 217 12.70 9.32 7.15
C ARG A 217 11.27 9.64 6.67
N ARG A 218 10.69 8.80 5.79
CA ARG A 218 9.37 8.98 5.14
C ARG A 218 9.24 10.32 4.40
N ASP A 219 10.32 10.74 3.74
CA ASP A 219 10.47 12.05 3.09
C ASP A 219 10.94 11.88 1.63
N LEU A 220 10.39 10.86 0.94
CA LEU A 220 10.67 10.67 -0.48
C LEU A 220 10.12 11.83 -1.31
N THR A 221 10.90 12.25 -2.29
CA THR A 221 10.48 13.23 -3.29
C THR A 221 9.66 12.57 -4.41
N PRO A 222 8.94 13.34 -5.25
CA PRO A 222 8.32 12.81 -6.46
C PRO A 222 9.32 12.10 -7.39
N ALA A 223 10.53 12.64 -7.54
CA ALA A 223 11.58 12.05 -8.36
C ALA A 223 12.04 10.69 -7.83
N ASP A 224 12.19 10.58 -6.49
CA ASP A 224 12.54 9.32 -5.84
C ASP A 224 11.48 8.25 -6.06
N ARG A 225 10.18 8.61 -6.01
CA ARG A 225 9.11 7.64 -6.28
C ARG A 225 9.09 7.23 -7.75
N ALA A 226 9.24 8.21 -8.64
CA ALA A 226 9.18 8.01 -10.09
C ALA A 226 10.24 7.03 -10.61
N GLN A 227 11.47 7.04 -10.07
CA GLN A 227 12.51 6.09 -10.50
C GLN A 227 12.15 4.63 -10.19
N PHE A 228 11.51 4.34 -9.05
CA PHE A 228 11.05 2.99 -8.73
C PHE A 228 9.85 2.57 -9.57
N VAL A 229 8.91 3.48 -9.84
CA VAL A 229 7.80 3.24 -10.77
C VAL A 229 8.37 2.89 -12.16
N GLY A 230 9.33 3.67 -12.65
CA GLY A 230 10.04 3.43 -13.90
C GLY A 230 10.68 2.04 -13.93
N ALA A 231 11.52 1.71 -12.93
CA ALA A 231 12.17 0.41 -12.83
C ALA A 231 11.16 -0.77 -12.79
N ALA A 232 10.03 -0.62 -12.09
CA ALA A 232 8.98 -1.64 -12.07
C ALA A 232 8.33 -1.83 -13.45
N VAL A 233 8.01 -0.74 -14.16
CA VAL A 233 7.47 -0.81 -15.53
C VAL A 233 8.49 -1.39 -16.52
N GLY A 234 9.78 -1.06 -16.38
CA GLY A 234 10.88 -1.59 -17.18
C GLY A 234 11.20 -3.06 -16.91
N SER A 235 10.83 -3.59 -15.74
CA SER A 235 11.16 -4.96 -15.33
C SER A 235 10.57 -6.04 -16.24
N SER A 236 11.28 -7.16 -16.37
CA SER A 236 10.85 -8.33 -17.15
C SER A 236 10.46 -9.51 -16.25
N PRO A 237 9.20 -10.00 -16.31
CA PRO A 237 8.73 -11.10 -15.47
C PRO A 237 9.61 -12.36 -15.54
N GLY A 238 9.87 -12.97 -14.39
CA GLY A 238 10.73 -14.14 -14.21
C GLY A 238 12.22 -13.85 -14.29
N THR A 239 12.63 -12.58 -14.37
CA THR A 239 14.05 -12.18 -14.50
C THR A 239 14.36 -10.96 -13.65
N THR A 240 15.65 -10.68 -13.46
CA THR A 240 16.14 -9.44 -12.86
C THR A 240 16.39 -8.32 -13.89
N THR A 241 16.01 -8.52 -15.14
CA THR A 241 16.32 -7.57 -16.23
C THR A 241 15.33 -6.42 -16.24
N VAL A 242 15.84 -5.21 -16.42
CA VAL A 242 15.05 -3.98 -16.58
C VAL A 242 15.40 -3.37 -17.92
N ASP A 243 14.38 -3.06 -18.72
CA ASP A 243 14.51 -2.28 -19.95
C ASP A 243 14.67 -0.80 -19.59
N GLU A 244 15.88 -0.27 -19.82
CA GLU A 244 16.27 1.09 -19.42
C GLU A 244 15.43 2.18 -20.12
N MET A 245 15.20 2.04 -21.43
CA MET A 245 14.42 3.03 -22.19
C MET A 245 12.99 3.07 -21.67
N ARG A 246 12.40 1.89 -21.47
CA ARG A 246 11.05 1.76 -20.93
C ARG A 246 10.95 2.27 -19.49
N ALA A 247 11.98 2.07 -18.69
CA ALA A 247 12.03 2.55 -17.32
C ALA A 247 12.09 4.08 -17.27
N GLU A 248 12.92 4.71 -18.12
CA GLU A 248 13.05 6.16 -18.16
C GLU A 248 11.76 6.83 -18.68
N GLU A 249 11.16 6.33 -19.76
CA GLU A 249 9.86 6.83 -20.26
C GLU A 249 8.76 6.77 -19.18
N ALA A 250 8.72 5.65 -18.44
CA ALA A 250 7.74 5.47 -17.37
C ALA A 250 8.03 6.37 -16.16
N ARG A 251 9.31 6.60 -15.84
CA ARG A 251 9.74 7.55 -14.79
C ARG A 251 9.32 8.98 -15.15
N GLU A 252 9.59 9.43 -16.37
CA GLU A 252 9.18 10.77 -16.82
C GLU A 252 7.66 10.95 -16.74
N THR A 253 6.91 9.92 -17.15
CA THR A 253 5.45 9.91 -17.05
C THR A 253 4.98 9.97 -15.59
N ALA A 254 5.63 9.22 -14.70
CA ALA A 254 5.28 9.19 -13.28
C ALA A 254 5.59 10.52 -12.59
N LEU A 255 6.70 11.17 -12.97
CA LEU A 255 7.10 12.48 -12.46
C LEU A 255 6.17 13.61 -12.92
N ALA A 256 5.61 13.48 -14.13
CA ALA A 256 4.66 14.42 -14.70
C ALA A 256 3.20 14.18 -14.25
N ALA A 257 2.94 13.10 -13.51
CA ALA A 257 1.60 12.80 -13.01
C ALA A 257 1.13 13.88 -12.02
N ASP A 258 -0.11 14.31 -12.21
CA ASP A 258 -0.79 15.32 -11.38
C ASP A 258 -2.25 14.88 -11.22
N SER A 259 -2.44 13.78 -10.52
CA SER A 259 -3.75 13.18 -10.31
C SER A 259 -4.50 13.88 -9.18
N TRP A 260 -5.84 13.76 -9.18
CA TRP A 260 -6.65 14.24 -8.05
C TRP A 260 -6.19 13.61 -6.72
N ALA A 261 -5.69 12.38 -6.78
CA ALA A 261 -5.26 11.61 -5.62
C ALA A 261 -3.89 12.08 -5.12
N GLY A 262 -2.95 12.42 -6.01
CA GLY A 262 -1.70 13.07 -5.64
C GLY A 262 -1.93 14.44 -5.01
N GLN A 263 -2.75 15.28 -5.64
CA GLN A 263 -3.14 16.58 -5.10
C GLN A 263 -3.89 16.46 -3.75
N ALA A 264 -4.69 15.40 -3.58
CA ALA A 264 -5.36 15.14 -2.31
C ALA A 264 -4.38 14.70 -1.22
N ILE A 265 -3.34 13.93 -1.54
CA ILE A 265 -2.29 13.57 -0.59
C ILE A 265 -1.62 14.83 -0.04
N GLU A 266 -1.16 15.73 -0.92
CA GLU A 266 -0.50 16.97 -0.51
C GLU A 266 -1.42 17.81 0.37
N ALA A 267 -2.68 17.95 -0.02
CA ALA A 267 -3.68 18.69 0.74
C ALA A 267 -3.98 18.06 2.11
N TRP A 268 -3.96 16.73 2.24
CA TRP A 268 -4.09 16.06 3.52
C TRP A 268 -2.85 16.25 4.40
N GLU A 269 -1.65 16.10 3.83
CA GLU A 269 -0.38 16.31 4.54
C GLU A 269 -0.27 17.75 5.09
N GLU A 270 -0.82 18.75 4.39
CA GLU A 270 -0.86 20.14 4.84
C GLU A 270 -1.76 20.40 6.06
N VAL A 271 -2.88 19.69 6.18
CA VAL A 271 -3.89 19.95 7.22
C VAL A 271 -3.87 18.93 8.35
N ALA A 272 -3.17 17.81 8.18
CA ALA A 272 -3.16 16.73 9.13
C ALA A 272 -2.57 17.15 10.49
N GLY A 273 -3.22 16.68 11.55
CA GLY A 273 -2.65 16.67 12.89
C GLY A 273 -1.60 15.56 13.05
N ALA A 274 -1.12 15.39 14.28
CA ALA A 274 -0.23 14.28 14.59
C ALA A 274 -0.96 12.95 14.39
N VAL A 275 -0.32 11.98 13.72
CA VAL A 275 -0.89 10.63 13.54
C VAL A 275 -1.23 10.02 14.91
N GLY A 276 -2.45 9.52 15.04
CA GLY A 276 -3.01 9.00 16.28
C GLY A 276 -3.68 10.03 17.18
N SER A 277 -3.61 11.33 16.86
CA SER A 277 -4.37 12.33 17.62
C SER A 277 -5.84 12.34 17.19
N THR A 278 -6.72 12.61 18.15
CA THR A 278 -8.12 12.96 17.86
C THR A 278 -8.16 14.21 16.97
N VAL A 279 -9.18 14.30 16.13
CA VAL A 279 -9.39 15.46 15.26
C VAL A 279 -10.19 16.51 16.02
N ASP A 280 -9.67 17.73 16.12
CA ASP A 280 -10.32 18.85 16.80
C ASP A 280 -11.26 19.62 15.85
N GLY A 281 -12.52 19.81 16.26
CA GLY A 281 -13.48 20.68 15.55
C GLY A 281 -14.09 20.08 14.28
N ASP A 282 -14.61 20.94 13.40
CA ASP A 282 -15.12 20.54 12.08
C ASP A 282 -13.93 20.23 11.16
N ALA A 283 -13.46 18.99 11.21
CA ALA A 283 -12.40 18.47 10.35
C ALA A 283 -12.68 18.75 8.86
N VAL A 284 -11.62 18.96 8.07
CA VAL A 284 -11.76 19.00 6.62
C VAL A 284 -12.26 17.64 6.13
N SER A 285 -13.34 17.62 5.35
CA SER A 285 -13.97 16.38 4.88
C SER A 285 -13.35 15.85 3.58
N GLY A 286 -13.58 14.56 3.30
CA GLY A 286 -13.26 13.96 2.00
C GLY A 286 -13.92 14.69 0.83
N ALA A 287 -15.11 15.24 1.02
CA ALA A 287 -15.76 16.09 0.02
C ALA A 287 -14.94 17.35 -0.35
N THR A 288 -14.29 17.98 0.63
CA THR A 288 -13.54 19.23 0.45
C THR A 288 -12.12 18.99 -0.07
N VAL A 289 -11.46 17.93 0.41
CA VAL A 289 -10.10 17.61 -0.05
C VAL A 289 -10.12 16.81 -1.35
N GLU A 290 -10.93 15.77 -1.43
CA GLU A 290 -10.80 14.78 -2.51
C GLU A 290 -11.82 15.03 -3.63
N VAL A 291 -13.11 15.12 -3.31
CA VAL A 291 -14.17 15.28 -4.33
C VAL A 291 -14.02 16.61 -5.09
N ALA A 292 -13.65 17.70 -4.40
CA ALA A 292 -13.36 18.98 -5.02
C ALA A 292 -12.21 18.94 -6.04
N ARG A 293 -11.31 17.94 -5.92
CA ARG A 293 -10.18 17.70 -6.85
C ARG A 293 -10.51 16.70 -7.95
N GLY A 294 -11.72 16.12 -7.95
CA GLY A 294 -12.19 15.18 -8.98
C GLY A 294 -12.29 13.72 -8.52
N ALA A 295 -12.17 13.45 -7.22
CA ALA A 295 -12.33 12.09 -6.70
C ALA A 295 -13.75 11.55 -6.93
N PRO A 296 -13.91 10.26 -7.29
CA PRO A 296 -15.22 9.61 -7.35
C PRO A 296 -15.88 9.64 -5.97
N LYS A 297 -17.19 9.95 -5.93
CA LYS A 297 -17.96 9.88 -4.68
C LYS A 297 -18.14 8.42 -4.27
N THR A 298 -18.20 8.18 -2.97
CA THR A 298 -18.61 6.88 -2.42
C THR A 298 -19.86 7.12 -1.60
N GLY A 299 -20.99 6.52 -1.99
CA GLY A 299 -22.31 6.79 -1.40
C GLY A 299 -23.16 7.78 -2.21
N GLU A 300 -24.47 7.55 -2.17
CA GLU A 300 -25.54 8.53 -2.48
C GLU A 300 -26.07 9.14 -1.19
#